data_AF-A0A2I1CLD8-F1
#
_entry.id   AF-A0A2I1CLD8-F1
#
_cell.length_a   1.000
_cell.length_b   1.000
_cell.length_c   1.000
_cell.angle_alpha   90.00
_cell.angle_beta   90.00
_cell.angle_gamma   90.00
#
_symmetry.space_group_name_H-M   'P 1'
#
loop_
_entity.id
_entity.type
_entity.pdbx_description
1 polymer ?
#
loop_
_entity_poly.entity_id
_entity_poly.type
_entity_poly.pdbx_seq_one_letter_code
_entity_poly.pdbx_strand_id
1 'polypeptide(L)'
;LYRRILRVHRRKLDPEMRILGDSYVKSEFRAHRNVENPLHIIGFLTEWQLYAQKLEGDAWVGEKLDKSKLEKMSDQQIGQLYELMQAIKNPDGEGKE
;
A
#
# COMPACT_ATOMS: atom_id res chain seq x y z
N LEU A 1 15.13 -1.95 6.92
CA LEU A 1 13.81 -1.48 6.44
C LEU A 1 12.64 -2.34 6.91
N TYR A 2 12.58 -3.63 6.57
CA TYR A 2 11.53 -4.57 6.99
C TYR A 2 11.09 -4.47 8.47
N ARG A 3 12.02 -4.60 9.43
CA ARG A 3 11.71 -4.46 10.87
C ARG A 3 11.21 -3.07 11.27
N ARG A 4 11.62 -2.01 10.56
CA ARG A 4 11.15 -0.63 10.82
C ARG A 4 9.68 -0.55 10.46
N ILE A 5 9.28 -0.98 9.26
CA ILE A 5 7.88 -0.99 8.81
C ILE A 5 6.97 -1.72 9.82
N LEU A 6 7.32 -2.95 10.22
CA LEU A 6 6.54 -3.72 11.20
C LEU A 6 6.47 -3.08 12.60
N ARG A 7 7.41 -2.20 12.95
CA ARG A 7 7.33 -1.42 14.20
C ARG A 7 6.43 -0.20 14.05
N VAL A 8 6.47 0.46 12.89
CA VAL A 8 5.59 1.59 12.60
C VAL A 8 4.14 1.14 12.51
N HIS A 9 3.85 0.03 11.81
CA HIS A 9 2.51 -0.57 11.77
C HIS A 9 1.92 -0.76 13.17
N ARG A 10 2.69 -1.30 14.11
CA ARG A 10 2.26 -1.50 15.51
C ARG A 10 1.92 -0.21 16.25
N ARG A 11 2.49 0.92 15.85
CA ARG A 11 2.31 2.22 16.50
C ARG A 11 1.26 3.10 15.83
N LYS A 12 1.05 2.91 14.52
CA LYS A 12 0.32 3.85 13.66
C LYS A 12 -0.94 3.27 13.01
N LEU A 13 -1.07 1.94 12.96
CA LEU A 13 -2.22 1.28 12.34
C LEU A 13 -3.10 0.60 13.39
N ASP A 14 -4.40 0.67 13.18
CA ASP A 14 -5.39 -0.10 13.94
C ASP A 14 -5.22 -1.61 13.72
N PRO A 15 -5.74 -2.46 14.62
CA PRO A 15 -5.49 -3.90 14.59
C PRO A 15 -5.81 -4.58 13.26
N GLU A 16 -6.93 -4.23 12.62
CA GLU A 16 -7.38 -4.81 11.35
C GLU A 16 -6.45 -4.44 10.20
N MET A 17 -6.13 -3.15 10.07
CA MET A 17 -5.18 -2.65 9.07
C MET A 17 -3.80 -3.29 9.22
N ARG A 18 -3.37 -3.51 10.47
CA ARG A 18 -2.09 -4.17 10.76
C ARG A 18 -2.06 -5.62 10.31
N ILE A 19 -3.15 -6.38 10.45
CA ILE A 19 -3.21 -7.78 9.99
C ILE A 19 -2.93 -7.86 8.49
N LEU A 20 -3.64 -7.04 7.72
CA LEU A 20 -3.47 -6.98 6.26
C LEU A 20 -2.07 -6.47 5.89
N GLY A 21 -1.66 -5.34 6.47
CA GLY A 21 -0.38 -4.69 6.17
C GLY A 21 0.84 -5.56 6.51
N ASP A 22 0.86 -6.22 7.68
CA ASP A 22 1.97 -7.10 8.08
C ASP A 22 2.08 -8.32 7.18
N SER A 23 0.95 -8.86 6.71
CA SER A 23 0.90 -9.98 5.76
C SER A 23 1.50 -9.57 4.42
N TYR A 24 1.08 -8.41 3.90
CA TYR A 24 1.56 -7.87 2.62
C TYR A 24 3.06 -7.53 2.65
N VAL A 25 3.54 -6.86 3.71
CA VAL A 25 4.97 -6.58 3.89
C VAL A 25 5.80 -7.87 3.89
N LYS A 26 5.30 -8.93 4.55
CA LYS A 26 5.97 -10.24 4.59
C LYS A 26 6.04 -10.88 3.21
N SER A 27 4.95 -10.89 2.45
CA SER A 27 4.92 -11.48 1.11
C SER A 27 5.85 -10.73 0.16
N GLU A 28 5.78 -9.40 0.14
CA GLU A 28 6.56 -8.58 -0.78
C GLU A 28 8.06 -8.70 -0.54
N PHE A 29 8.52 -8.58 0.72
CA PHE A 29 9.95 -8.73 1.03
C PHE A 29 10.45 -10.16 0.78
N ARG A 30 9.59 -11.18 0.91
CA ARG A 30 9.96 -12.56 0.56
C ARG A 30 10.07 -12.73 -0.96
N ALA A 31 9.12 -12.20 -1.72
CA ALA A 31 9.14 -12.26 -3.19
C ALA A 31 10.37 -11.55 -3.77
N HIS A 32 10.81 -10.45 -3.14
CA HIS A 32 11.95 -9.66 -3.60
C HIS A 32 13.32 -10.16 -3.10
N ARG A 33 13.39 -11.27 -2.35
CA ARG A 33 14.64 -11.77 -1.75
C ARG A 33 15.72 -12.13 -2.77
N ASN A 34 15.32 -12.60 -3.95
CA ASN A 34 16.21 -13.12 -4.99
C ASN A 34 16.28 -12.19 -6.21
N VAL A 35 15.83 -10.95 -6.09
CA VAL A 35 15.96 -9.96 -7.18
C VAL A 35 17.42 -9.49 -7.23
N GLU A 36 18.05 -9.61 -8.39
CA GLU A 36 19.46 -9.25 -8.58
C GLU A 36 19.65 -7.92 -9.32
N ASN A 37 18.68 -7.48 -10.12
CA ASN A 37 18.77 -6.23 -10.87
C ASN A 37 18.88 -5.04 -9.89
N PRO A 38 20.01 -4.30 -9.86
CA PRO A 38 20.23 -3.23 -8.90
C PRO A 38 19.19 -2.11 -8.97
N LEU A 39 18.67 -1.80 -10.17
CA LEU A 39 17.66 -0.76 -10.33
C LEU A 39 16.34 -1.16 -9.68
N HIS A 40 15.94 -2.42 -9.79
CA HIS A 40 14.73 -2.93 -9.16
C HIS A 40 14.88 -2.96 -7.63
N ILE A 41 16.06 -3.33 -7.12
CA ILE A 41 16.36 -3.30 -5.69
C ILE A 41 16.28 -1.86 -5.16
N ILE A 42 16.89 -0.91 -5.86
CA ILE A 42 16.86 0.51 -5.48
C ILE A 42 15.42 1.04 -5.47
N GLY A 43 14.65 0.78 -6.53
CA GLY A 43 13.24 1.18 -6.60
C GLY A 43 12.43 0.61 -5.44
N PHE A 44 12.55 -0.70 -5.18
CA PHE A 44 11.89 -1.36 -4.07
C PHE A 44 12.23 -0.73 -2.72
N LEU A 45 13.52 -0.57 -2.41
CA LEU A 45 13.96 0.01 -1.15
C LEU A 45 13.52 1.46 -0.99
N THR A 46 13.52 2.25 -2.07
CA THR A 46 13.11 3.65 -2.07
C THR A 46 11.63 3.79 -1.74
N GLU A 47 10.76 3.05 -2.42
CA GLU A 47 9.31 3.09 -2.19
C GLU A 47 8.96 2.66 -0.76
N TRP A 48 9.57 1.58 -0.26
CA TRP A 48 9.34 1.12 1.11
C TRP A 48 9.89 2.07 2.18
N GLN A 49 10.97 2.80 1.88
CA GLN A 49 11.52 3.83 2.75
C GLN A 49 10.59 5.04 2.82
N LEU A 50 10.07 5.50 1.68
CA LEU A 50 9.08 6.59 1.58
C LEU A 50 7.78 6.23 2.30
N TYR A 51 7.27 5.01 2.09
CA TYR A 51 6.10 4.50 2.81
C TYR A 51 6.28 4.56 4.33
N ALA A 52 7.41 4.04 4.84
CA ALA A 52 7.70 4.07 6.27
C ALA A 52 7.78 5.51 6.83
N GLN A 53 8.40 6.44 6.08
CA GLN A 53 8.48 7.85 6.47
C GLN A 53 7.10 8.52 6.52
N LYS A 54 6.26 8.29 5.51
CA LYS A 54 4.88 8.83 5.47
C LYS A 54 4.05 8.34 6.65
N LEU A 55 4.14 7.05 6.98
CA LEU A 55 3.40 6.46 8.08
C LEU A 55 3.91 6.97 9.44
N GLU A 56 5.23 7.18 9.59
CA GLU A 56 5.81 7.77 10.81
C GLU A 56 5.38 9.23 11.03
N GLY A 57 5.31 10.02 9.96
CA GLY A 57 4.97 11.44 9.99
C GLY A 57 3.47 11.75 9.98
N ASP A 58 2.59 10.75 10.11
CA ASP A 58 1.12 10.89 10.06
C ASP A 58 0.60 11.58 8.78
N ALA A 59 1.42 11.65 7.73
CA ALA A 59 1.15 12.38 6.49
C ALA A 59 0.38 11.54 5.47
N TRP A 60 -0.06 10.35 5.85
CA TRP A 60 -0.76 9.40 4.97
C TRP A 60 -2.28 9.62 4.95
N VAL A 61 -2.85 10.15 6.05
CA VAL A 61 -4.29 10.39 6.15
C VAL A 61 -4.65 11.66 5.38
N GLY A 62 -5.57 11.54 4.42
CA GLY A 62 -6.03 12.67 3.61
C GLY A 62 -5.14 13.03 2.41
N GLU A 63 -4.08 12.27 2.15
CA GLU A 63 -3.30 12.41 0.92
C GLU A 63 -4.16 12.00 -0.29
N LYS A 64 -4.14 12.83 -1.35
CA LYS A 64 -4.82 12.50 -2.61
C LYS A 64 -3.92 11.61 -3.46
N LEU A 65 -4.53 10.65 -4.15
CA LEU A 65 -3.82 9.85 -5.14
C LEU A 65 -3.30 10.77 -6.25
N ASP A 66 -2.00 10.68 -6.53
CA ASP A 66 -1.37 11.41 -7.62
C ASP A 66 -1.92 10.95 -8.98
N LYS A 67 -2.30 11.92 -9.82
CA LYS A 67 -2.78 11.67 -11.18
C LYS A 67 -1.77 10.89 -12.02
N SER A 68 -0.47 11.14 -11.81
CA SER A 68 0.58 10.42 -12.54
C SER A 68 0.58 8.90 -12.26
N LYS A 69 0.05 8.48 -11.10
CA LYS A 69 -0.11 7.06 -10.76
C LYS A 69 -1.32 6.46 -11.47
N LEU A 70 -2.42 7.21 -11.60
CA LEU A 70 -3.60 6.78 -12.34
C LEU A 70 -3.28 6.54 -13.82
N GLU A 71 -2.50 7.43 -14.43
CA GLU A 71 -2.10 7.31 -15.85
C GLU A 71 -1.23 6.07 -16.13
N LYS A 72 -0.57 5.53 -15.10
CA LYS A 72 0.27 4.32 -15.21
C LYS A 72 -0.48 3.04 -14.89
N MET A 73 -1.72 3.13 -14.42
CA MET A 73 -2.55 1.96 -14.13
C MET A 73 -3.17 1.42 -15.42
N SER A 74 -3.32 0.10 -15.48
CA SER A 74 -4.16 -0.55 -16.50
C SER A 74 -5.64 -0.26 -16.27
N ASP A 75 -6.45 -0.40 -17.32
CA ASP A 75 -7.91 -0.24 -17.23
C ASP A 75 -8.54 -1.12 -16.13
N GLN A 76 -8.03 -2.34 -15.95
CA GLN A 76 -8.49 -3.24 -14.88
C GLN A 76 -8.18 -2.69 -13.49
N GLN A 77 -6.97 -2.16 -13.28
CA GLN A 77 -6.58 -1.57 -11.99
C GLN A 77 -7.40 -0.30 -11.69
N ILE A 78 -7.70 0.49 -12.72
CA ILE A 78 -8.59 1.66 -12.61
C ILE A 78 -10.01 1.22 -12.22
N GLY A 79 -10.52 0.17 -12.85
CA GLY A 79 -11.82 -0.43 -12.50
C GLY A 79 -11.89 -0.88 -11.04
N GLN A 80 -10.90 -1.64 -10.58
CA GLN A 80 -10.81 -2.08 -9.18
C GLN A 80 -10.72 -0.92 -8.19
N LEU A 81 -9.97 0.14 -8.54
CA LEU A 81 -9.87 1.32 -7.69
C LEU A 81 -11.22 2.06 -7.60
N TYR A 82 -11.98 2.09 -8.71
CA TYR A 82 -13.33 2.66 -8.72
C TYR A 82 -14.30 1.84 -7.87
N GLU A 83 -14.30 0.52 -7.99
CA GLU A 83 -15.12 -0.38 -7.15
C GLU A 83 -14.82 -0.18 -5.66
N LEU A 84 -13.53 -0.11 -5.30
CA LEU A 84 -13.10 0.18 -3.93
C LEU A 84 -13.63 1.54 -3.44
N MET A 85 -13.56 2.58 -4.27
CA MET A 85 -14.10 3.90 -3.93
C MET A 85 -15.61 3.84 -3.65
N GLN A 86 -16.36 3.09 -4.46
CA GLN A 86 -17.80 2.95 -4.31
C GLN A 86 -18.16 2.17 -3.04
N ALA A 87 -17.45 1.08 -2.74
CA ALA A 87 -17.64 0.29 -1.52
C ALA A 87 -17.38 1.12 -0.24
N ILE A 88 -16.37 2.00 -0.25
CA ILE A 88 -16.08 2.87 0.89
C ILE A 88 -17.16 3.96 1.07
N LYS A 89 -17.72 4.49 -0.02
CA LYS A 89 -18.77 5.51 0.04
C LYS A 89 -20.13 4.96 0.45
N ASN A 90 -20.42 3.72 0.06
CA ASN A 90 -21.68 3.03 0.33
C ASN A 90 -21.41 1.72 1.10
N PRO A 91 -21.01 1.78 2.39
CA PRO A 91 -20.67 0.60 3.17
C PRO A 91 -21.84 -0.37 3.37
N ASP A 92 -23.08 0.12 3.28
CA ASP A 92 -24.32 -0.68 3.38
C ASP A 92 -24.90 -1.08 2.01
N GLY A 93 -24.19 -0.76 0.92
CA GLY A 93 -24.60 -1.13 -0.43
C GLY A 93 -24.40 -2.61 -0.64
N GLU A 94 -25.45 -3.40 -0.36
CA GLU A 94 -25.65 -4.73 -0.91
C GLU A 94 -25.06 -4.80 -2.32
N GLY A 95 -24.19 -5.77 -2.56
CA GLY A 95 -23.75 -6.11 -3.90
C GLY A 95 -24.98 -6.36 -4.76
N LYS A 96 -25.42 -5.34 -5.48
CA LYS A 96 -26.42 -5.49 -6.52
C LYS A 96 -25.70 -6.09 -7.71
N GLU A 97 -25.90 -7.41 -7.81
CA GLU A 97 -25.98 -8.25 -9.01
C GLU A 97 -25.36 -7.70 -10.30
#